data_AF-A0A1L5KJA2-F1
#
_entry.id   AF-A0A1L5KJA2-F1
#
_cell.length_a   1.000
_cell.length_b   1.000
_cell.length_c   1.000
_cell.angle_alpha   90.00
_cell.angle_beta   90.00
_cell.angle_gamma   90.00
#
_symmetry.space_group_name_H-M   'P 1'
#
loop_
_entity.id
_entity.type
_entity.pdbx_description
1 polymer ?
#
loop_
_entity_poly.entity_id
_entity_poly.type
_entity_poly.pdbx_seq_one_letter_code
_entity_poly.pdbx_strand_id
1 'polypeptide(L)'
;TSWGVGTHLITSKDCPSFGGVYKLAAIEKDGEFLPKIKISENTEKITNPGNKTIYRVYDKETGKLRADLICFADETYDTSEELLLFDPNETWKKTRLPGGSYTMREMLQPIFIHGECVYTSPSVMEIAAYCKQEKETLWDETKRLLYPHKVYVDLSRKLYDTKVKLLNEVNK
;
A
#
# COMPACT_ATOMS: atom_id res chain seq x y z
N THR A 1 -32.44 18.30 -1.30
CA THR A 1 -32.60 17.66 -2.63
C THR A 1 -32.21 16.20 -2.53
N SER A 2 -32.96 15.28 -3.16
CA SER A 2 -32.65 13.85 -3.19
C SER A 2 -32.21 13.43 -4.59
N TRP A 3 -31.27 12.49 -4.69
CA TRP A 3 -30.74 11.95 -5.95
C TRP A 3 -30.94 10.43 -5.96
N GLY A 4 -31.54 9.89 -7.02
CA GLY A 4 -31.66 8.45 -7.26
C GLY A 4 -30.76 8.02 -8.42
N VAL A 5 -29.73 7.22 -8.13
CA VAL A 5 -28.78 6.72 -9.14
C VAL A 5 -28.81 5.19 -9.14
N GLY A 6 -29.23 4.60 -10.26
CA GLY A 6 -29.35 3.15 -10.42
C GLY A 6 -28.21 2.55 -11.24
N THR A 7 -28.49 2.23 -12.51
CA THR A 7 -27.62 1.44 -13.40
C THR A 7 -26.16 1.87 -13.41
N HIS A 8 -25.88 3.18 -13.53
CA HIS A 8 -24.50 3.65 -13.61
C HIS A 8 -23.69 3.35 -12.34
N LEU A 9 -24.31 3.41 -11.16
CA LEU A 9 -23.66 3.15 -9.88
C LEU A 9 -23.43 1.64 -9.68
N ILE A 10 -24.48 0.83 -9.89
CA ILE A 10 -24.41 -0.62 -9.58
C ILE A 10 -23.51 -1.39 -10.57
N THR A 11 -23.35 -0.91 -11.81
CA THR A 11 -22.52 -1.60 -12.81
C THR A 11 -21.13 -1.00 -12.99
N SER A 12 -20.81 0.14 -12.34
CA SER A 12 -19.60 0.92 -12.63
C SER A 12 -19.40 1.11 -14.15
N LYS A 13 -20.42 1.66 -14.83
CA LYS A 13 -20.59 1.58 -16.29
C LYS A 13 -19.33 1.92 -17.11
N ASP A 14 -18.56 2.91 -16.69
CA ASP A 14 -17.38 3.38 -17.42
C ASP A 14 -16.12 2.53 -17.15
N CYS A 15 -16.08 1.80 -16.03
CA CYS A 15 -15.01 0.89 -15.65
C CYS A 15 -15.55 -0.28 -14.81
N PRO A 16 -16.14 -1.31 -15.44
CA PRO A 16 -16.89 -2.36 -14.75
C PRO A 16 -16.00 -3.41 -14.06
N SER A 17 -14.68 -3.27 -14.13
CA SER A 17 -13.72 -4.21 -13.56
C SER A 17 -12.55 -3.50 -12.88
N PHE A 18 -12.18 -3.95 -11.67
CA PHE A 18 -11.10 -3.34 -10.88
C PHE A 18 -9.68 -3.85 -11.22
N GLY A 19 -9.56 -4.95 -11.98
CA GLY A 19 -8.25 -5.45 -12.43
C GLY A 19 -7.37 -6.11 -11.35
N GLY A 20 -7.94 -6.53 -10.22
CA GLY A 20 -7.20 -7.21 -9.16
C GLY A 20 -6.54 -8.52 -9.62
N VAL A 21 -5.33 -8.81 -9.12
CA VAL A 21 -4.55 -10.00 -9.47
C VAL A 21 -3.99 -10.70 -8.23
N TYR A 22 -3.93 -12.04 -8.27
CA TYR A 22 -3.20 -12.85 -7.30
C TYR A 22 -1.87 -13.30 -7.91
N LYS A 23 -0.76 -13.11 -7.18
CA LYS A 23 0.60 -13.44 -7.61
C LYS A 23 1.41 -14.02 -6.45
N LEU A 24 2.15 -15.10 -6.73
CA LEU A 24 3.17 -15.61 -5.82
C LEU A 24 4.29 -14.56 -5.68
N ALA A 25 4.59 -14.15 -4.44
CA ALA A 25 5.65 -13.19 -4.14
C ALA A 25 6.83 -13.81 -3.37
N ALA A 26 6.61 -14.90 -2.64
CA ALA A 26 7.65 -15.61 -1.91
C ALA A 26 7.30 -17.09 -1.77
N ILE A 27 8.32 -17.92 -1.50
CA ILE A 27 8.16 -19.31 -1.08
C ILE A 27 8.89 -19.46 0.25
N GLU A 28 8.22 -20.02 1.24
CA GLU A 28 8.86 -20.36 2.51
C GLU A 28 9.69 -21.64 2.34
N LYS A 29 10.94 -21.60 2.80
CA LYS A 29 11.84 -22.76 2.85
C LYS A 29 12.68 -22.67 4.13
N ASP A 30 12.68 -23.72 4.93
CA ASP A 30 13.45 -23.80 6.18
C ASP A 30 13.17 -22.63 7.15
N GLY A 31 11.93 -22.13 7.17
CA GLY A 31 11.50 -20.98 8.00
C GLY A 31 11.83 -19.60 7.40
N GLU A 32 12.44 -19.54 6.22
CA GLU A 32 12.78 -18.29 5.55
C GLU A 32 11.93 -18.05 4.29
N PHE A 33 11.42 -16.83 4.13
CA PHE A 33 10.67 -16.43 2.93
C PHE A 33 11.63 -16.05 1.80
N LEU A 34 11.80 -16.95 0.83
CA LEU A 34 12.59 -16.70 -0.37
C LEU A 34 11.80 -15.83 -1.37
N PRO A 35 12.27 -14.63 -1.72
CA PRO A 35 11.56 -13.74 -2.62
C PRO A 35 11.50 -14.30 -4.05
N LYS A 36 10.32 -14.16 -4.69
CA LYS A 36 10.07 -14.53 -6.09
C LYS A 36 9.58 -13.31 -6.87
N ILE A 37 10.11 -13.14 -8.08
CA ILE A 37 9.71 -12.07 -8.98
C ILE A 37 9.17 -12.67 -10.28
N LYS A 38 8.07 -12.11 -10.78
CA LYS A 38 7.60 -12.35 -12.13
C LYS A 38 7.98 -11.15 -13.00
N ILE A 39 8.69 -11.44 -14.10
CA ILE A 39 9.08 -10.43 -15.09
C ILE A 39 8.07 -10.42 -16.22
N SER A 40 7.88 -9.24 -16.79
CA SER A 40 7.05 -8.97 -17.95
C SER A 40 7.72 -7.86 -18.75
N GLU A 41 7.47 -7.83 -20.06
CA GLU A 41 7.93 -6.74 -20.95
C GLU A 41 7.36 -5.38 -20.55
N ASN A 42 6.18 -5.35 -19.90
CA ASN A 42 5.65 -4.13 -19.31
C ASN A 42 6.15 -4.00 -17.86
N THR A 43 6.86 -2.89 -17.58
CA THR A 43 7.40 -2.55 -16.27
C THR A 43 6.34 -2.51 -15.16
N GLU A 44 5.11 -2.08 -15.47
CA GLU A 44 3.98 -2.04 -14.53
C GLU A 44 3.53 -3.45 -14.10
N LYS A 45 3.85 -4.48 -14.90
CA LYS A 45 3.50 -5.88 -14.63
C LYS A 45 4.60 -6.63 -13.87
N ILE A 46 5.71 -5.98 -13.55
CA ILE A 46 6.78 -6.54 -12.72
C ILE A 46 6.36 -6.49 -11.26
N THR A 47 6.24 -7.66 -10.64
CA THR A 47 5.77 -7.81 -9.26
C THR A 47 6.82 -7.36 -8.22
N ASN A 48 6.38 -6.82 -7.09
CA ASN A 48 7.26 -6.60 -5.93
C ASN A 48 7.45 -7.93 -5.17
N PRO A 49 8.69 -8.41 -4.98
CA PRO A 49 8.95 -9.74 -4.44
C PRO A 49 8.83 -9.79 -2.91
N GLY A 50 8.90 -11.00 -2.34
CA GLY A 50 8.99 -11.27 -0.90
C GLY A 50 7.68 -11.18 -0.11
N ASN A 51 7.75 -11.60 1.15
CA ASN A 51 6.68 -11.46 2.14
C ASN A 51 6.68 -10.02 2.67
N LYS A 52 5.57 -9.30 2.51
CA LYS A 52 5.51 -7.84 2.67
C LYS A 52 4.39 -7.42 3.60
N THR A 53 4.56 -6.27 4.23
CA THR A 53 3.49 -5.51 4.88
C THR A 53 3.41 -4.10 4.30
N ILE A 54 2.41 -3.34 4.70
CA ILE A 54 2.19 -1.96 4.28
C ILE A 54 2.00 -1.10 5.52
N TYR A 55 2.80 -0.06 5.64
CA TYR A 55 2.59 0.99 6.63
C TYR A 55 2.04 2.23 5.96
N ARG A 56 0.87 2.69 6.43
CA ARG A 56 0.37 4.02 6.08
C ARG A 56 1.03 5.06 6.98
N VAL A 57 1.70 6.02 6.37
CA VAL A 57 2.39 7.11 7.05
C VAL A 57 1.48 8.32 7.12
N TYR A 58 1.28 8.84 8.32
CA TYR A 58 0.51 10.06 8.56
C TYR A 58 1.43 11.17 9.09
N ASP A 59 1.15 12.38 8.66
CA ASP A 59 1.70 13.58 9.28
C ASP A 59 1.08 13.77 10.66
N LYS A 60 1.91 13.93 11.70
CA LYS A 60 1.42 13.95 13.08
C LYS A 60 0.68 15.25 13.43
N GLU A 61 1.06 16.37 12.82
CA GLU A 61 0.45 17.67 13.09
C GLU A 61 -0.92 17.78 12.43
N THR A 62 -1.01 17.40 11.16
CA THR A 62 -2.24 17.55 10.37
C THR A 62 -3.15 16.31 10.41
N GLY A 63 -2.63 15.15 10.80
CA GLY A 63 -3.32 13.86 10.71
C GLY A 63 -3.52 13.38 9.26
N LYS A 64 -2.90 14.05 8.28
CA LYS A 64 -3.09 13.75 6.86
C LYS A 64 -2.14 12.67 6.38
N LEU A 65 -2.60 11.86 5.43
CA LEU A 65 -1.81 10.83 4.78
C LEU A 65 -0.61 11.46 4.05
N ARG A 66 0.58 10.91 4.27
CA ARG A 66 1.81 11.26 3.56
C ARG A 66 2.09 10.28 2.43
N ALA A 67 2.13 8.98 2.73
CA ALA A 67 2.39 7.91 1.78
C ALA A 67 1.96 6.56 2.36
N ASP A 68 1.78 5.57 1.49
CA ASP A 68 1.82 4.16 1.88
C ASP A 68 3.24 3.61 1.59
N LEU A 69 3.90 3.05 2.60
CA LEU A 69 5.22 2.44 2.51
C LEU A 69 5.07 0.92 2.47
N ILE A 70 5.48 0.30 1.37
CA ILE A 70 5.55 -1.15 1.23
C ILE A 70 6.94 -1.61 1.66
N CYS A 71 7.00 -2.51 2.63
CA CYS A 71 8.25 -3.05 3.17
C CYS A 71 8.14 -4.57 3.34
N PHE A 72 9.24 -5.24 3.67
CA PHE A 72 9.16 -6.62 4.10
C PHE A 72 8.46 -6.73 5.46
N ALA A 73 7.80 -7.87 5.69
CA ALA A 73 7.06 -8.12 6.92
C ALA A 73 7.95 -8.18 8.19
N ASP A 74 9.26 -8.34 8.02
CA ASP A 74 10.26 -8.34 9.09
C ASP A 74 10.86 -6.94 9.36
N GLU A 75 10.49 -5.92 8.58
CA GLU A 75 10.96 -4.55 8.79
C GLU A 75 10.13 -3.85 9.88
N THR A 76 10.83 -3.28 10.86
CA THR A 76 10.25 -2.45 11.92
C THR A 76 10.74 -1.02 11.81
N TYR A 77 9.89 -0.05 12.13
CA TYR A 77 10.21 1.37 12.07
C TYR A 77 10.04 2.03 13.44
N ASP A 78 11.03 2.80 13.87
CA ASP A 78 10.89 3.71 15.00
C ASP A 78 10.48 5.09 14.50
N THR A 79 9.26 5.51 14.85
CA THR A 79 8.73 6.84 14.48
C THR A 79 9.47 8.01 15.14
N SER A 80 10.36 7.74 16.11
CA SER A 80 11.27 8.72 16.70
C SER A 80 12.48 9.04 15.80
N GLU A 81 12.75 8.21 14.81
CA GLU A 81 13.84 8.37 13.85
C GLU A 81 13.36 8.99 12.52
N GLU A 82 14.29 9.52 11.74
CA GLU A 82 13.99 10.06 10.41
C GLU A 82 13.54 8.94 9.45
N LEU A 83 12.40 9.14 8.78
CA LEU A 83 11.95 8.25 7.71
C LEU A 83 12.26 8.85 6.34
N LEU A 84 12.98 8.09 5.52
CA LEU A 84 13.23 8.43 4.12
C LEU A 84 12.22 7.72 3.21
N LEU A 85 11.37 8.51 2.58
CA LEU A 85 10.44 8.09 1.52
C LEU A 85 11.02 8.46 0.15
N PHE A 86 10.79 7.62 -0.86
CA PHE A 86 11.26 7.87 -2.22
C PHE A 86 10.39 7.17 -3.27
N ASP A 87 10.23 7.84 -4.41
CA ASP A 87 9.48 7.28 -5.54
C ASP A 87 10.28 6.10 -6.15
N PRO A 88 9.68 4.90 -6.29
CA PRO A 88 10.39 3.73 -6.80
C PRO A 88 10.72 3.80 -8.30
N ASN A 89 10.08 4.69 -9.07
CA ASN A 89 10.39 4.93 -10.49
C ASN A 89 11.34 6.12 -10.66
N GLU A 90 11.15 7.17 -9.86
CA GLU A 90 11.92 8.41 -9.91
C GLU A 90 12.74 8.59 -8.62
N THR A 91 13.67 7.66 -8.37
CA THR A 91 14.39 7.51 -7.08
C THR A 91 15.17 8.74 -6.57
N TRP A 92 15.33 9.79 -7.38
CA TRP A 92 15.85 11.08 -6.94
C TRP A 92 14.82 11.93 -6.20
N LYS A 93 13.52 11.69 -6.39
CA LYS A 93 12.42 12.29 -5.62
C LYS A 93 12.38 11.64 -4.25
N LYS A 94 12.86 12.38 -3.25
CA LYS A 94 12.97 11.92 -1.86
C LYS A 94 12.26 12.89 -0.95
N THR A 95 11.61 12.35 0.08
CA THR A 95 11.03 13.12 1.17
C THR A 95 11.57 12.57 2.47
N ARG A 96 12.14 13.44 3.30
CA ARG A 96 12.59 13.09 4.65
C ARG A 96 11.55 13.59 5.64
N LEU A 97 11.03 12.67 6.45
CA LEU A 97 10.15 13.00 7.56
C LEU A 97 10.99 12.98 8.84
N PRO A 98 11.15 14.12 9.53
CA PRO A 98 11.88 14.17 10.78
C PRO A 98 11.33 13.21 11.83
N GLY A 99 12.22 12.71 12.67
CA GLY A 99 11.84 11.91 13.84
C GLY A 99 10.79 12.61 14.70
N GLY A 100 9.73 11.88 15.05
CA GLY A 100 8.61 12.37 15.84
C GLY A 100 7.58 13.23 15.09
N SER A 101 7.78 13.53 13.80
CA SER A 101 6.86 14.34 12.99
C SER A 101 5.75 13.54 12.30
N TYR A 102 5.78 12.21 12.41
CA TYR A 102 4.87 11.31 11.71
C TYR A 102 4.44 10.15 12.61
N THR A 103 3.36 9.48 12.20
CA THR A 103 2.93 8.21 12.78
C THR A 103 2.76 7.18 11.65
N MET A 104 2.82 5.90 12.00
CA MET A 104 2.66 4.80 11.06
C MET A 104 1.57 3.85 11.55
N ARG A 105 0.72 3.38 10.64
CA ARG A 105 -0.26 2.33 10.92
C ARG A 105 -0.04 1.16 9.97
N GLU A 106 0.18 -0.02 10.53
CA GLU A 106 0.20 -1.24 9.74
C GLU A 106 -1.19 -1.53 9.16
N MET A 107 -1.27 -1.72 7.85
CA MET A 107 -2.53 -1.83 7.12
C MET A 107 -3.02 -3.27 6.96
N LEU A 108 -2.09 -4.24 6.94
CA LEU A 108 -2.45 -5.65 6.84
C LEU A 108 -2.74 -6.19 8.25
N GLN A 109 -3.97 -6.67 8.45
CA GLN A 109 -4.39 -7.29 9.70
C GLN A 109 -4.67 -8.78 9.48
N PRO A 110 -4.27 -9.66 10.41
CA PRO A 110 -4.59 -11.08 10.30
C PRO A 110 -6.10 -11.29 10.40
N ILE A 111 -6.68 -11.90 9.36
CA ILE A 111 -8.10 -12.29 9.35
C ILE A 111 -8.25 -13.76 9.78
N PHE A 112 -7.35 -14.61 9.27
CA PHE A 112 -7.30 -16.03 9.59
C PHE A 112 -5.89 -16.43 10.01
N ILE A 113 -5.79 -17.25 11.07
CA ILE A 113 -4.54 -17.87 11.52
C ILE A 113 -4.79 -19.38 11.60
N HIS A 114 -4.01 -20.17 10.86
CA HIS A 114 -4.14 -21.64 10.81
C HIS A 114 -5.58 -22.15 10.51
N GLY A 115 -6.34 -21.40 9.71
CA GLY A 115 -7.72 -21.75 9.35
C GLY A 115 -8.79 -21.22 10.31
N GLU A 116 -8.41 -20.65 11.45
CA GLU A 116 -9.33 -20.05 12.40
C GLU A 116 -9.51 -18.55 12.14
N CYS A 117 -10.77 -18.08 12.10
CA CYS A 117 -11.10 -16.67 11.96
C CYS A 117 -10.81 -15.94 13.26
N VAL A 118 -9.74 -15.15 13.30
CA VAL A 118 -9.33 -14.36 14.48
C VAL A 118 -9.86 -12.92 14.44
N TYR A 119 -10.44 -12.51 13.30
CA TYR A 119 -11.00 -11.18 13.10
C TYR A 119 -12.51 -11.17 13.33
N THR A 120 -12.99 -10.16 14.05
CA THR A 120 -14.43 -9.90 14.20
C THR A 120 -14.85 -8.86 13.17
N SER A 121 -15.76 -9.23 12.28
CA SER A 121 -16.25 -8.33 11.24
C SER A 121 -17.11 -7.20 11.85
N PRO A 122 -16.79 -5.93 11.57
CA PRO A 122 -17.61 -4.80 12.00
C PRO A 122 -18.94 -4.76 11.25
N SER A 123 -19.94 -4.11 11.83
CA SER A 123 -21.21 -3.84 11.18
C SER A 123 -21.05 -2.91 9.98
N VAL A 124 -22.02 -2.95 9.06
CA VAL A 124 -22.03 -2.10 7.85
C VAL A 124 -21.98 -0.60 8.20
N MET A 125 -22.59 -0.21 9.33
CA MET A 125 -22.58 1.18 9.80
C MET A 125 -21.21 1.60 10.34
N GLU A 126 -20.50 0.70 11.02
CA GLU A 126 -19.12 0.93 11.45
C GLU A 126 -18.17 1.01 10.25
N ILE A 127 -18.34 0.15 9.24
CA ILE A 127 -17.57 0.22 7.98
C ILE A 127 -17.79 1.56 7.29
N ALA A 128 -19.04 2.04 7.21
CA ALA A 128 -19.37 3.34 6.62
C ALA A 128 -18.75 4.51 7.41
N ALA A 129 -18.81 4.46 8.74
CA ALA A 129 -18.20 5.45 9.62
C ALA A 129 -16.67 5.47 9.48
N TYR A 130 -16.04 4.29 9.45
CA TYR A 130 -14.61 4.14 9.24
C TYR A 130 -14.17 4.69 7.87
N CYS A 131 -14.89 4.36 6.80
CA CYS A 131 -14.63 4.92 5.47
C CYS A 131 -14.70 6.46 5.46
N LYS A 132 -15.69 7.04 6.16
CA LYS A 132 -15.79 8.50 6.31
C LYS A 132 -14.59 9.07 7.04
N GLN A 133 -14.18 8.46 8.17
CA GLN A 133 -13.01 8.89 8.94
C GLN A 133 -11.71 8.82 8.11
N GLU A 134 -11.48 7.72 7.41
CA GLU A 134 -10.29 7.55 6.57
C GLU A 134 -10.24 8.58 5.43
N LYS A 135 -11.39 8.92 4.84
CA LYS A 135 -11.47 10.00 3.83
C LYS A 135 -11.06 11.37 4.38
N GLU A 136 -11.27 11.64 5.67
CA GLU A 136 -10.82 12.88 6.29
C GLU A 136 -9.29 12.93 6.44
N THR A 137 -8.60 11.79 6.45
CA THR A 137 -7.13 11.75 6.44
C THR A 137 -6.52 12.09 5.08
N LEU A 138 -7.31 12.09 4.01
CA LEU A 138 -6.85 12.42 2.67
C LEU A 138 -6.77 13.93 2.45
N TRP A 139 -5.81 14.36 1.63
CA TRP A 139 -5.70 15.72 1.14
C TRP A 139 -6.82 16.05 0.14
N ASP A 140 -7.31 17.28 0.12
CA ASP A 140 -8.44 17.66 -0.75
C ASP A 140 -8.11 17.49 -2.23
N GLU A 141 -6.85 17.70 -2.61
CA GLU A 141 -6.33 17.52 -3.97
C GLU A 141 -6.39 16.06 -4.44
N THR A 142 -6.27 15.10 -3.51
CA THR A 142 -6.39 13.66 -3.79
C THR A 142 -7.84 13.20 -3.92
N LYS A 143 -8.79 13.96 -3.35
CA LYS A 143 -10.23 13.67 -3.39
C LYS A 143 -10.93 14.23 -4.64
N ARG A 144 -10.23 15.02 -5.47
CA ARG A 144 -10.82 15.62 -6.68
C ARG A 144 -11.21 14.53 -7.69
N LEU A 145 -12.37 14.69 -8.32
CA LEU A 145 -12.82 13.77 -9.38
C LEU A 145 -12.07 13.97 -10.71
N LEU A 146 -11.61 15.20 -10.95
CA LEU A 146 -10.85 15.57 -12.14
C LEU A 146 -9.41 15.83 -11.76
N TYR A 147 -8.49 15.14 -12.42
CA TYR A 147 -7.04 15.26 -12.22
C TYR A 147 -6.62 15.23 -10.73
N PRO A 148 -6.98 14.17 -9.97
CA PRO A 148 -6.56 14.05 -8.57
C PRO A 148 -5.04 13.99 -8.45
N HIS A 149 -4.52 14.57 -7.37
CA HIS A 149 -3.13 14.30 -7.00
C HIS A 149 -3.00 12.82 -6.62
N LYS A 150 -1.88 12.21 -7.02
CA LYS A 150 -1.59 10.82 -6.69
C LYS A 150 -1.21 10.70 -5.22
N VAL A 151 -1.72 9.66 -4.58
CA VAL A 151 -1.20 9.22 -3.28
C VAL A 151 0.12 8.48 -3.54
N TYR A 152 1.15 8.82 -2.77
CA TYR A 152 2.45 8.17 -2.89
C TYR A 152 2.40 6.75 -2.33
N VAL A 153 2.94 5.80 -3.11
CA VAL A 153 3.09 4.40 -2.73
C VAL A 153 4.54 4.03 -2.97
N ASP A 154 5.31 4.03 -1.89
CA ASP A 154 6.76 3.93 -1.92
C ASP A 154 7.22 2.54 -1.46
N LEU A 155 8.45 2.19 -1.80
CA LEU A 155 9.08 0.94 -1.35
C LEU A 155 10.14 1.25 -0.29
N SER A 156 10.27 0.36 0.70
CA SER A 156 11.43 0.39 1.58
C SER A 156 12.71 0.20 0.77
N ARG A 157 13.83 0.73 1.28
CA ARG A 157 15.11 0.58 0.61
C ARG A 157 15.49 -0.89 0.43
N LYS A 158 15.28 -1.71 1.47
CA LYS A 158 15.55 -3.16 1.48
C LYS A 158 14.72 -3.88 0.40
N LEU A 159 13.43 -3.55 0.27
CA LEU A 159 12.54 -4.12 -0.75
C LEU A 159 12.95 -3.69 -2.16
N TYR A 160 13.22 -2.40 -2.36
CA TYR A 160 13.65 -1.87 -3.65
C TYR A 160 14.95 -2.53 -4.12
N ASP A 161 15.97 -2.59 -3.26
CA ASP A 161 17.27 -3.18 -3.59
C ASP A 161 17.13 -4.69 -3.90
N THR A 162 16.27 -5.40 -3.17
CA THR A 162 15.97 -6.81 -3.46
C THR A 162 15.30 -6.98 -4.83
N LYS A 163 14.34 -6.12 -5.17
CA LYS A 163 13.69 -6.12 -6.48
C LYS A 163 14.71 -5.90 -7.59
N VAL A 164 15.56 -4.89 -7.47
CA VAL A 164 16.61 -4.58 -8.47
C VAL A 164 17.59 -5.75 -8.60
N LYS A 165 18.03 -6.34 -7.48
CA LYS A 165 18.91 -7.51 -7.49
C LYS A 165 18.31 -8.67 -8.29
N LEU A 166 17.06 -9.04 -8.00
CA LEU A 166 16.39 -10.14 -8.70
C LEU A 166 16.17 -9.85 -10.19
N LEU A 167 15.86 -8.60 -10.57
CA LEU A 167 15.76 -8.21 -11.97
C LEU A 167 17.09 -8.38 -12.71
N ASN A 168 18.20 -8.00 -12.09
CA ASN A 168 19.52 -8.14 -12.68
C ASN A 168 19.99 -9.60 -12.78
N GLU A 169 19.51 -10.49 -11.88
CA GLU A 169 19.83 -11.91 -11.92
C GLU A 169 19.13 -12.65 -13.06
N VAL A 170 17.91 -12.25 -13.44
CA VAL A 170 17.17 -12.89 -14.54
C VAL A 170 17.64 -12.42 -15.92
N ASN A 171 18.30 -11.26 -15.99
CA ASN A 171 18.88 -10.74 -17.25
C ASN A 171 20.30 -11.28 -17.52
N LYS A 172 20.79 -12.27 -16.76
CA LYS A 172 22.02 -13.02 -17.03
C LYS A 172 21.71 -14.28 -17.80
#